data_AF-A0A521RWV5-F1
#
_entry.id   AF-A0A521RWV5-F1
#
_cell.length_a   1.000
_cell.length_b   1.000
_cell.length_c   1.000
_cell.angle_alpha   90.00
_cell.angle_beta   90.00
_cell.angle_gamma   90.00
#
_symmetry.space_group_name_H-M   'P 1'
#
loop_
_entity.id
_entity.type
_entity.pdbx_description
1 polymer ?
#
loop_
_entity_poly.entity_id
_entity_poly.type
_entity_poly.pdbx_seq_one_letter_code
_entity_poly.pdbx_strand_id
1 'polypeptide(L)'
;MSSVVRDLVDAAKGGRPVYISTVRERLEGLDPAASFRVTATLQGFDARVRAFSFALPKFASLAFDERAMIIEYVLASLYNIISTVGGRGLTLETSDDDGDGVELAAIFEQEFGIGLARLDRPGYGRAINVAERMDEAVSPEGTPDRGMFRLARRMPSESREMPVSRAGPGGSIAELCDRSRQGLVGAAICGIDVGGTDIKLCLAVDGQVASFLEYDWFPAAFTAVDQIIDPIVLLVRLLRLDGACARGLPNTAAVAEVLQPAFGRGASLAVIEAAVRAGEALLAEPFALDAIGVCFPDVVVRDKIVGGEVYKTRGMRDHLGAAYEGEFRRLSSLSEELRTFVRPGGVVGIVNDGPMAAFTATVELGAAAPASIKDGVFAHTLGTELGSGWVTEDGEIPEIPLEIYNCILDLGSYPERAFAPDDVRSVNNFNTRLAGTLQKYTSQSGVFRLAAKYLPEQDPALYAELLDRGLLEGSPSGLFVPTEPRDMRKPLLELLMAAAEAGGHPAVDRIFREVGEFMAVAWLESKWLLDPAVAQRILFGRLVKRRVCFDLMVEGARSIAPSLVLEVADDEMANTDLMRQLRDSDRYTVAQFAQAIGAIHYANYRRNAASVAAPMTSGAS
;
A
#
# COMPACT_ATOMS: atom_id res chain seq x y z
N MET A 1 -36.36 16.26 3.19
CA MET A 1 -35.26 15.55 3.90
C MET A 1 -35.18 14.09 3.52
N SER A 2 -36.29 13.32 3.50
CA SER A 2 -36.28 11.92 3.05
C SER A 2 -35.89 11.69 1.58
N SER A 3 -35.82 12.74 0.72
CA SER A 3 -35.45 12.56 -0.70
C SER A 3 -33.95 12.32 -0.89
N VAL A 4 -33.07 12.97 -0.11
CA VAL A 4 -31.61 12.92 -0.34
C VAL A 4 -31.05 11.52 -0.13
N VAL A 5 -31.38 10.88 1.01
CA VAL A 5 -30.94 9.51 1.30
C VAL A 5 -31.64 8.50 0.39
N ARG A 6 -32.92 8.73 0.08
CA ARG A 6 -33.67 7.88 -0.86
C ARG A 6 -33.05 7.84 -2.26
N ASP A 7 -32.66 8.98 -2.80
CA ASP A 7 -32.01 9.05 -4.12
C ASP A 7 -30.70 8.25 -4.15
N LEU A 8 -29.96 8.25 -3.03
CA LEU A 8 -28.72 7.47 -2.88
C LEU A 8 -29.05 5.97 -2.81
N VAL A 9 -30.05 5.57 -2.03
CA VAL A 9 -30.51 4.17 -1.95
C VAL A 9 -30.99 3.66 -3.30
N ASP A 10 -31.76 4.46 -4.04
CA ASP A 10 -32.26 4.10 -5.36
C ASP A 10 -31.12 3.98 -6.38
N ALA A 11 -30.10 4.84 -6.28
CA ALA A 11 -28.88 4.72 -7.07
C ALA A 11 -28.12 3.42 -6.78
N ALA A 12 -27.90 3.12 -5.49
CA ALA A 12 -27.21 1.91 -5.03
C ALA A 12 -27.90 0.64 -5.52
N LYS A 13 -29.23 0.55 -5.34
CA LYS A 13 -30.07 -0.57 -5.81
C LYS A 13 -30.07 -0.70 -7.33
N GLY A 14 -29.99 0.42 -8.04
CA GLY A 14 -29.87 0.45 -9.50
C GLY A 14 -28.49 0.06 -10.04
N GLY A 15 -27.56 -0.38 -9.20
CA GLY A 15 -26.21 -0.79 -9.62
C GLY A 15 -25.29 0.38 -9.99
N ARG A 16 -25.62 1.59 -9.53
CA ARG A 16 -24.74 2.76 -9.69
C ARG A 16 -23.82 2.91 -8.49
N PRO A 17 -22.59 3.42 -8.68
CA PRO A 17 -21.76 3.82 -7.56
C PRO A 17 -22.43 4.91 -6.73
N VAL A 18 -22.26 4.83 -5.42
CA VAL A 18 -22.62 5.88 -4.46
C VAL A 18 -21.36 6.27 -3.72
N TYR A 19 -20.71 7.34 -4.18
CA TYR A 19 -19.43 7.74 -3.62
C TYR A 19 -19.56 8.24 -2.19
N ILE A 20 -18.70 7.73 -1.30
CA ILE A 20 -18.67 8.11 0.12
C ILE A 20 -18.48 9.63 0.31
N SER A 21 -17.69 10.28 -0.55
CA SER A 21 -17.48 11.73 -0.55
C SER A 21 -18.76 12.50 -0.91
N THR A 22 -19.55 12.01 -1.86
CA THR A 22 -20.87 12.59 -2.21
C THR A 22 -21.88 12.41 -1.09
N VAL A 23 -21.85 11.28 -0.38
CA VAL A 23 -22.69 11.09 0.81
C VAL A 23 -22.31 12.12 1.87
N ARG A 24 -21.02 12.25 2.19
CA ARG A 24 -20.52 13.26 3.16
C ARG A 24 -21.00 14.66 2.83
N GLU A 25 -20.76 15.13 1.61
CA GLU A 25 -21.17 16.47 1.15
C GLU A 25 -22.68 16.69 1.30
N ARG A 26 -23.50 15.72 0.89
CA ARG A 26 -24.96 15.80 0.98
C ARG A 26 -25.47 15.82 2.43
N LEU A 27 -24.81 15.09 3.33
CA LEU A 27 -25.20 15.05 4.73
C LEU A 27 -24.75 16.28 5.51
N GLU A 28 -23.61 16.90 5.15
CA GLU A 28 -23.15 18.16 5.74
C GLU A 28 -24.14 19.33 5.52
N GLY A 29 -24.91 19.28 4.42
CA GLY A 29 -25.94 20.27 4.10
C GLY A 29 -27.30 20.07 4.79
N LEU A 30 -27.44 19.12 5.72
CA LEU A 30 -28.70 18.87 6.42
C LEU A 30 -29.06 20.00 7.41
N ASP A 31 -30.37 20.20 7.59
CA ASP A 31 -30.91 21.11 8.61
C ASP A 31 -30.51 20.65 10.02
N PRO A 32 -29.91 21.52 10.86
CA PRO A 32 -29.57 21.23 12.25
C PRO A 32 -30.73 20.66 13.08
N ALA A 33 -31.99 21.01 12.79
CA ALA A 33 -33.13 20.52 13.57
C ALA A 33 -33.43 19.02 13.34
N ALA A 34 -33.08 18.52 12.16
CA ALA A 34 -33.34 17.15 11.73
C ALA A 34 -32.07 16.27 11.66
N SER A 35 -30.94 16.83 12.07
CA SER A 35 -29.66 16.14 12.14
C SER A 35 -29.10 16.18 13.56
N PHE A 36 -28.09 15.33 13.79
CA PHE A 36 -27.25 15.33 14.97
C PHE A 36 -25.79 15.19 14.54
N ARG A 37 -24.85 15.45 15.45
CA ARG A 37 -23.42 15.32 15.16
C ARG A 37 -22.79 14.19 15.95
N VAL A 38 -21.94 13.44 15.25
CA VAL A 38 -20.99 12.50 15.85
C VAL A 38 -19.59 12.98 15.52
N THR A 39 -18.72 13.05 16.50
CA THR A 39 -17.30 13.36 16.34
C THR A 39 -16.48 12.15 16.76
N ALA A 40 -15.71 11.61 15.83
CA ALA A 40 -14.78 10.53 16.06
C ALA A 40 -13.38 11.11 16.28
N THR A 41 -12.88 11.01 17.52
CA THR A 41 -11.55 11.47 17.91
C THR A 41 -10.59 10.30 18.00
N LEU A 42 -9.66 10.22 17.07
CA LEU A 42 -8.66 9.17 16.93
C LEU A 42 -7.38 9.56 17.68
N GLN A 43 -6.88 8.63 18.50
CA GLN A 43 -5.59 8.77 19.17
C GLN A 43 -4.48 8.17 18.31
N GLY A 44 -3.65 9.01 17.69
CA GLY A 44 -2.56 8.58 16.81
C GLY A 44 -1.35 7.97 17.53
N PHE A 45 -0.49 7.30 16.77
CA PHE A 45 0.80 6.78 17.26
C PHE A 45 1.88 7.87 17.38
N ASP A 46 1.70 8.96 16.63
CA ASP A 46 2.53 10.16 16.54
C ASP A 46 2.24 11.20 17.64
N ALA A 47 1.54 10.79 18.71
CA ALA A 47 0.98 11.65 19.76
C ALA A 47 -0.01 12.71 19.26
N ARG A 48 -0.36 12.72 17.97
CA ARG A 48 -1.39 13.62 17.44
C ARG A 48 -2.77 13.04 17.73
N VAL A 49 -3.72 13.93 17.94
CA VAL A 49 -5.14 13.60 18.07
C VAL A 49 -5.85 14.20 16.87
N ARG A 50 -6.58 13.37 16.13
CA ARG A 50 -7.32 13.80 14.94
C ARG A 50 -8.81 13.62 15.20
N ALA A 51 -9.61 14.61 14.84
CA ALA A 51 -11.05 14.59 15.05
C ALA A 51 -11.79 14.68 13.71
N PHE A 52 -12.78 13.82 13.51
CA PHE A 52 -13.59 13.72 12.31
C PHE A 52 -15.05 13.88 12.68
N SER A 53 -15.72 14.90 12.15
CA SER A 53 -17.13 15.18 12.46
C SER A 53 -18.06 14.74 11.34
N PHE A 54 -19.17 14.14 11.72
CA PHE A 54 -20.24 13.67 10.84
C PHE A 54 -21.53 14.40 11.20
N ALA A 55 -22.18 15.01 10.21
CA ALA A 55 -23.59 15.42 10.33
C ALA A 55 -24.45 14.26 9.84
N LEU A 56 -25.40 13.80 10.66
CA LEU A 56 -26.21 12.61 10.38
C LEU A 56 -27.69 12.93 10.55
N PRO A 57 -28.59 12.42 9.69
CA PRO A 57 -30.02 12.56 9.87
C PRO A 57 -30.49 11.71 11.05
N LYS A 58 -31.48 12.20 11.81
CA LYS A 58 -32.11 11.43 12.90
C LYS A 58 -32.78 10.17 12.34
N PHE A 59 -32.52 9.00 12.91
CA PHE A 59 -32.98 7.70 12.41
C PHE A 59 -34.49 7.55 12.45
N ALA A 60 -35.17 8.19 13.40
CA ALA A 60 -36.63 8.22 13.46
C ALA A 60 -37.28 8.80 12.19
N SER A 61 -36.52 9.55 11.37
CA SER A 61 -36.99 10.13 10.11
C SER A 61 -36.69 9.28 8.87
N LEU A 62 -36.00 8.14 9.03
CA LEU A 62 -35.50 7.31 7.93
C LEU A 62 -36.31 6.02 7.79
N ALA A 63 -36.52 5.59 6.54
CA ALA A 63 -36.91 4.23 6.25
C ALA A 63 -35.79 3.23 6.57
N PHE A 64 -36.11 1.94 6.62
CA PHE A 64 -35.14 0.87 6.94
C PHE A 64 -33.89 0.91 6.06
N ASP A 65 -34.06 0.94 4.73
CA ASP A 65 -32.93 0.97 3.79
C ASP A 65 -32.14 2.29 3.85
N GLU A 66 -32.83 3.40 4.12
CA GLU A 66 -32.20 4.71 4.29
C GLU A 66 -31.31 4.71 5.54
N ARG A 67 -31.80 4.17 6.67
CA ARG A 67 -31.02 4.01 7.91
C ARG A 67 -29.84 3.07 7.72
N ALA A 68 -30.03 1.94 7.02
CA ALA A 68 -28.95 0.99 6.74
C ALA A 68 -27.81 1.64 5.95
N MET A 69 -28.13 2.46 4.93
CA MET A 69 -27.12 3.20 4.17
C MET A 69 -26.36 4.22 5.04
N ILE A 70 -27.04 4.91 5.96
CA ILE A 70 -26.37 5.85 6.88
C ILE A 70 -25.44 5.13 7.85
N ILE A 71 -25.86 3.98 8.39
CA ILE A 71 -25.00 3.14 9.23
C ILE A 71 -23.78 2.68 8.44
N GLU A 72 -23.98 2.17 7.21
CA GLU A 72 -22.89 1.74 6.34
C GLU A 72 -21.91 2.88 6.03
N TYR A 73 -22.42 4.09 5.74
CA TYR A 73 -21.60 5.29 5.54
C TYR A 73 -20.70 5.60 6.76
N VAL A 74 -21.24 5.51 7.98
CA VAL A 74 -20.47 5.77 9.20
C VAL A 74 -19.42 4.68 9.40
N LEU A 75 -19.78 3.40 9.28
CA LEU A 75 -18.84 2.28 9.43
C LEU A 75 -17.73 2.34 8.38
N ALA A 76 -18.07 2.61 7.13
CA ALA A 76 -17.10 2.81 6.05
C ALA A 76 -16.15 3.99 6.32
N SER A 77 -16.69 5.12 6.82
CA SER A 77 -15.87 6.29 7.17
C SER A 77 -14.90 5.99 8.32
N LEU A 78 -15.37 5.33 9.38
CA LEU A 78 -14.53 4.92 10.51
C LEU A 78 -13.47 3.88 10.08
N TYR A 79 -13.84 2.97 9.19
CA TYR A 79 -12.90 2.02 8.59
C TYR A 79 -11.83 2.74 7.77
N ASN A 80 -12.21 3.71 6.94
CA ASN A 80 -11.26 4.50 6.14
C ASN A 80 -10.31 5.31 7.05
N ILE A 81 -10.80 5.88 8.15
CA ILE A 81 -9.98 6.56 9.16
C ILE A 81 -8.94 5.59 9.74
N ILE A 82 -9.36 4.45 10.27
CA ILE A 82 -8.46 3.52 10.96
C ILE A 82 -7.50 2.84 9.97
N SER A 83 -7.98 2.42 8.80
CA SER A 83 -7.15 1.79 7.78
C SER A 83 -6.16 2.74 7.12
N THR A 84 -6.40 4.05 7.12
CA THR A 84 -5.46 5.01 6.52
C THR A 84 -4.51 5.58 7.56
N VAL A 85 -5.03 5.98 8.71
CA VAL A 85 -4.30 6.74 9.74
C VAL A 85 -3.76 5.83 10.84
N GLY A 86 -4.40 4.69 11.09
CA GLY A 86 -4.13 3.84 12.25
C GLY A 86 -4.60 4.50 13.54
N GLY A 87 -4.18 3.97 14.69
CA GLY A 87 -4.39 4.61 15.98
C GLY A 87 -4.52 3.62 17.14
N ARG A 88 -4.36 4.13 18.36
CA ARG A 88 -4.45 3.36 19.61
C ARG A 88 -5.88 3.17 20.09
N GLY A 89 -6.77 4.03 19.62
CA GLY A 89 -8.15 4.02 20.04
C GLY A 89 -8.93 5.19 19.47
N LEU A 90 -10.24 5.08 19.63
CA LEU A 90 -11.23 6.01 19.12
C LEU A 90 -12.15 6.45 20.26
N THR A 91 -12.42 7.75 20.33
CA THR A 91 -13.48 8.30 21.17
C THR A 91 -14.62 8.77 20.27
N LEU A 92 -15.83 8.25 20.47
CA LEU A 92 -17.03 8.72 19.81
C LEU A 92 -17.78 9.69 20.74
N GLU A 93 -17.90 10.94 20.29
CA GLU A 93 -18.65 12.01 20.95
C GLU A 93 -19.92 12.29 20.16
N THR A 94 -21.09 12.28 20.81
CA THR A 94 -22.39 12.48 20.14
C THR A 94 -23.20 13.57 20.83
N SER A 95 -23.85 14.43 20.05
CA SER A 95 -24.80 15.42 20.58
C SER A 95 -26.16 14.83 20.96
N ASP A 96 -26.33 13.51 20.79
CA ASP A 96 -27.56 12.75 21.02
C ASP A 96 -27.23 11.57 21.96
N ASP A 97 -27.55 11.73 23.24
CA ASP A 97 -27.01 10.98 24.39
C ASP A 97 -27.73 9.68 24.72
N ASP A 98 -29.01 9.56 24.39
CA ASP A 98 -29.82 8.34 24.55
C ASP A 98 -30.43 7.84 23.22
N GLY A 99 -30.02 8.44 22.10
CA GLY A 99 -30.59 8.20 20.78
C GLY A 99 -29.64 7.48 19.80
N ASP A 100 -29.57 8.01 18.59
CA ASP A 100 -28.98 7.37 17.41
C ASP A 100 -27.45 7.27 17.53
N GLY A 101 -26.80 8.20 18.23
CA GLY A 101 -25.35 8.20 18.44
C GLY A 101 -24.86 7.06 19.33
N VAL A 102 -25.62 6.68 20.36
CA VAL A 102 -25.29 5.53 21.22
C VAL A 102 -25.45 4.22 20.45
N GLU A 103 -26.50 4.13 19.63
CA GLU A 103 -26.72 2.99 18.76
C GLU A 103 -25.55 2.82 17.78
N LEU A 104 -25.13 3.89 17.10
CA LEU A 104 -23.98 3.87 16.19
C LEU A 104 -22.69 3.41 16.88
N ALA A 105 -22.44 3.86 18.11
CA ALA A 105 -21.27 3.43 18.86
C ALA A 105 -21.32 1.93 19.21
N ALA A 106 -22.49 1.40 19.54
CA ALA A 106 -22.68 -0.04 19.80
C ALA A 106 -22.52 -0.88 18.52
N ILE A 107 -23.05 -0.40 17.39
CA ILE A 107 -22.86 -1.06 16.08
C ILE A 107 -21.37 -1.04 15.71
N PHE A 108 -20.67 0.08 15.87
CA PHE A 108 -19.22 0.14 15.62
C PHE A 108 -18.46 -0.89 16.47
N GLU A 109 -18.74 -0.96 17.78
CA GLU A 109 -18.06 -1.90 18.69
C GLU A 109 -18.25 -3.35 18.24
N GLN A 110 -19.47 -3.71 17.83
CA GLN A 110 -19.82 -5.03 17.34
C GLN A 110 -19.17 -5.34 15.98
N GLU A 111 -19.36 -4.47 14.99
CA GLU A 111 -18.94 -4.72 13.59
C GLU A 111 -17.41 -4.69 13.43
N PHE A 112 -16.70 -3.94 14.29
CA PHE A 112 -15.23 -3.95 14.33
C PHE A 112 -14.66 -5.01 15.27
N GLY A 113 -15.50 -5.71 16.04
CA GLY A 113 -15.08 -6.78 16.95
C GLY A 113 -14.13 -6.29 18.03
N ILE A 114 -14.39 -5.11 18.62
CA ILE A 114 -13.54 -4.53 19.66
C ILE A 114 -13.49 -5.48 20.86
N GLY A 115 -12.29 -5.81 21.32
CA GLY A 115 -12.06 -6.76 22.41
C GLY A 115 -12.13 -8.25 22.01
N LEU A 116 -12.51 -8.59 20.78
CA LEU A 116 -12.38 -9.96 20.26
C LEU A 116 -10.91 -10.29 19.94
N ALA A 117 -10.58 -11.58 19.86
CA ALA A 117 -9.28 -12.02 19.38
C ALA A 117 -9.13 -11.72 17.87
N ARG A 118 -7.90 -11.45 17.40
CA ARG A 118 -7.63 -11.02 16.01
C ARG A 118 -8.19 -11.97 14.96
N LEU A 119 -8.14 -13.28 15.20
CA LEU A 119 -8.63 -14.31 14.28
C LEU A 119 -10.17 -14.34 14.18
N ASP A 120 -10.86 -13.82 15.18
CA ASP A 120 -12.32 -13.80 15.25
C ASP A 120 -12.91 -12.51 14.64
N ARG A 121 -12.07 -11.57 14.17
CA ARG A 121 -12.50 -10.30 13.58
C ARG A 121 -12.64 -10.40 12.04
N PRO A 122 -13.86 -10.45 11.49
CA PRO A 122 -14.07 -10.34 10.05
C PRO A 122 -14.09 -8.87 9.60
N GLY A 123 -14.11 -8.64 8.28
CA GLY A 123 -14.51 -7.35 7.70
C GLY A 123 -13.75 -6.15 8.26
N TYR A 124 -14.51 -5.23 8.85
CA TYR A 124 -14.02 -3.98 9.42
C TYR A 124 -12.95 -4.20 10.50
N GLY A 125 -13.09 -5.25 11.31
CA GLY A 125 -12.18 -5.56 12.41
C GLY A 125 -10.75 -5.90 11.98
N ARG A 126 -10.49 -6.18 10.70
CA ARG A 126 -9.12 -6.35 10.21
C ARG A 126 -8.28 -5.07 10.36
N ALA A 127 -8.89 -3.89 10.24
CA ALA A 127 -8.18 -2.63 10.48
C ALA A 127 -7.74 -2.49 11.95
N ILE A 128 -8.51 -3.08 12.89
CA ILE A 128 -8.15 -3.13 14.31
C ILE A 128 -6.95 -4.05 14.53
N ASN A 129 -6.86 -5.20 13.84
CA ASN A 129 -5.70 -6.09 13.94
C ASN A 129 -4.40 -5.37 13.56
N VAL A 130 -4.41 -4.63 12.45
CA VAL A 130 -3.27 -3.83 12.01
C VAL A 130 -2.93 -2.75 13.03
N ALA A 131 -3.93 -2.01 13.52
CA ALA A 131 -3.73 -0.95 14.51
C ALA A 131 -3.13 -1.50 15.84
N GLU A 132 -3.57 -2.67 16.29
CA GLU A 132 -3.00 -3.32 17.47
C GLU A 132 -1.56 -3.80 17.24
N ARG A 133 -1.24 -4.40 16.08
CA ARG A 133 0.14 -4.80 15.75
C ARG A 133 1.06 -3.58 15.60
N MET A 134 0.56 -2.49 15.05
CA MET A 134 1.27 -1.21 15.04
C MET A 134 1.53 -0.72 16.47
N ASP A 135 0.51 -0.74 17.34
CA ASP A 135 0.66 -0.33 18.73
C ASP A 135 1.73 -1.17 19.46
N GLU A 136 1.77 -2.47 19.20
CA GLU A 136 2.81 -3.37 19.68
C GLU A 136 4.21 -2.94 19.19
N ALA A 137 4.35 -2.61 17.91
CA ALA A 137 5.64 -2.23 17.33
C ALA A 137 6.15 -0.86 17.84
N VAL A 138 5.25 0.10 18.10
CA VAL A 138 5.65 1.46 18.49
C VAL A 138 5.73 1.66 20.00
N SER A 139 4.99 0.89 20.78
CA SER A 139 4.91 1.06 22.23
C SER A 139 6.01 0.27 22.95
N PRO A 140 6.65 0.85 23.98
CA PRO A 140 7.59 0.13 24.82
C PRO A 140 6.96 -1.13 25.42
N GLU A 141 7.76 -2.20 25.56
CA GLU A 141 7.34 -3.40 26.28
C GLU A 141 6.91 -3.04 27.72
N GLY A 142 5.87 -3.73 28.22
CA GLY A 142 5.29 -3.46 29.55
C GLY A 142 4.33 -2.27 29.62
N THR A 143 4.10 -1.53 28.52
CA THR A 143 3.07 -0.48 28.47
C THR A 143 1.68 -1.08 28.76
N PRO A 144 0.89 -0.52 29.69
CA PRO A 144 -0.49 -0.97 29.94
C PRO A 144 -1.37 -0.90 28.69
N ASP A 145 -2.14 -1.96 28.46
CA ASP A 145 -3.00 -2.20 27.29
C ASP A 145 -2.27 -2.08 25.94
N ARG A 146 -0.95 -2.35 25.91
CA ARG A 146 -0.21 -2.49 24.65
C ARG A 146 -0.88 -3.52 23.75
N GLY A 147 -1.12 -3.15 22.49
CA GLY A 147 -1.76 -4.02 21.51
C GLY A 147 -3.27 -4.17 21.70
N MET A 148 -3.92 -3.27 22.45
CA MET A 148 -5.37 -3.25 22.62
C MET A 148 -5.96 -1.94 22.06
N PHE A 149 -6.81 -2.06 21.04
CA PHE A 149 -7.52 -0.89 20.51
C PHE A 149 -8.62 -0.47 21.47
N ARG A 150 -8.62 0.80 21.88
CA ARG A 150 -9.58 1.33 22.87
C ARG A 150 -10.74 2.04 22.21
N LEU A 151 -11.97 1.75 22.65
CA LEU A 151 -13.15 2.53 22.30
C LEU A 151 -13.66 3.27 23.54
N ALA A 152 -13.86 4.57 23.42
CA ALA A 152 -14.50 5.39 24.45
C ALA A 152 -15.73 6.11 23.88
N ARG A 153 -16.69 6.39 24.74
CA ARG A 153 -17.90 7.16 24.42
C ARG A 153 -17.96 8.37 25.35
N ARG A 154 -18.26 9.56 24.83
CA ARG A 154 -18.27 10.80 25.61
C ARG A 154 -19.37 11.77 25.18
N MET A 155 -19.72 12.67 26.09
CA MET A 155 -20.55 13.83 25.78
C MET A 155 -19.71 14.94 25.15
N PRO A 156 -20.26 15.76 24.24
CA PRO A 156 -19.57 16.92 23.72
C PRO A 156 -19.33 17.90 24.88
N SER A 157 -18.06 18.17 25.21
CA SER A 157 -17.74 19.24 26.15
C SER A 157 -17.65 20.58 25.40
N GLU A 158 -18.25 21.64 25.95
CA GLU A 158 -18.00 23.00 25.45
C GLU A 158 -16.49 23.29 25.51
N SER A 159 -15.93 23.71 24.38
CA SER A 159 -14.54 24.09 24.18
C SER A 159 -13.49 22.99 24.46
N ARG A 160 -13.07 22.32 23.38
CA ARG A 160 -11.68 21.86 23.27
C ARG A 160 -11.01 22.73 22.21
N GLU A 161 -10.09 23.59 22.63
CA GLU A 161 -9.07 24.08 21.72
C GLU A 161 -8.36 22.86 21.13
N MET A 162 -8.46 22.72 19.81
CA MET A 162 -7.72 21.69 19.11
C MET A 162 -6.24 22.00 19.27
N PRO A 163 -5.42 21.07 19.78
CA PRO A 163 -3.99 21.24 19.68
C PRO A 163 -3.65 21.18 18.18
N VAL A 164 -3.38 22.36 17.61
CA VAL A 164 -2.67 22.46 16.34
C VAL A 164 -1.29 21.90 16.61
N SER A 165 -1.09 20.63 16.28
CA SER A 165 0.24 20.06 16.29
C SER A 165 1.03 20.78 15.22
N ARG A 166 1.97 21.63 15.65
CA ARG A 166 3.07 22.03 14.80
C ARG A 166 3.81 20.78 14.35
N ALA A 167 4.25 20.78 13.10
CA ALA A 167 5.21 19.79 12.61
C ALA A 167 6.33 19.64 13.65
N GLY A 168 6.78 18.40 13.86
CA GLY A 168 8.03 18.20 14.60
C GLY A 168 9.17 18.94 13.90
N PRO A 169 10.38 18.97 14.47
CA PRO A 169 11.56 19.41 13.74
C PRO A 169 11.90 18.35 12.67
N GLY A 170 11.06 18.22 11.66
CA GLY A 170 11.36 17.52 10.42
C GLY A 170 12.44 18.29 9.66
N GLY A 171 13.19 17.59 8.83
CA GLY A 171 14.05 18.26 7.85
C GLY A 171 13.20 18.97 6.80
N SER A 172 13.82 19.30 5.67
CA SER A 172 13.04 19.58 4.45
C SER A 172 13.06 18.37 3.53
N ILE A 173 12.09 18.25 2.64
CA ILE A 173 12.14 17.23 1.58
C ILE A 173 13.41 17.33 0.72
N ALA A 174 14.00 18.53 0.60
CA ALA A 174 15.30 18.72 -0.04
C ALA A 174 16.44 18.06 0.75
N GLU A 175 16.46 18.18 2.08
CA GLU A 175 17.44 17.48 2.93
C GLU A 175 17.32 15.95 2.82
N LEU A 176 16.09 15.43 2.73
CA LEU A 176 15.86 14.00 2.47
C LEU A 176 16.51 13.58 1.15
N CYS A 177 16.32 14.36 0.08
CA CYS A 177 16.90 14.08 -1.23
C CYS A 177 18.44 14.17 -1.23
N ASP A 178 19.00 15.13 -0.52
CA ASP A 178 20.46 15.26 -0.41
C ASP A 178 21.06 14.07 0.35
N ARG A 179 20.47 13.72 1.49
CA ARG A 179 20.92 12.58 2.30
C ARG A 179 20.75 11.23 1.58
N SER A 180 19.74 11.06 0.74
CA SER A 180 19.53 9.80 0.01
C SER A 180 20.57 9.56 -1.10
N ARG A 181 21.21 10.62 -1.61
CA ARG A 181 22.15 10.57 -2.73
C ARG A 181 23.63 10.73 -2.32
N GLN A 182 23.91 11.38 -1.21
CA GLN A 182 25.28 11.60 -0.73
C GLN A 182 25.90 10.35 -0.10
N GLY A 183 27.23 10.23 -0.19
CA GLY A 183 28.00 9.17 0.49
C GLY A 183 27.84 7.77 -0.10
N LEU A 184 27.35 7.64 -1.35
CA LEU A 184 27.29 6.34 -2.04
C LEU A 184 28.68 5.81 -2.42
N VAL A 185 29.63 6.70 -2.72
CA VAL A 185 31.05 6.34 -2.92
C VAL A 185 31.65 5.85 -1.60
N GLY A 186 32.36 4.72 -1.62
CA GLY A 186 32.89 4.09 -0.40
C GLY A 186 31.89 3.17 0.29
N ALA A 187 30.65 3.04 -0.20
CA ALA A 187 29.59 2.24 0.41
C ALA A 187 29.33 0.91 -0.32
N ALA A 188 28.77 -0.09 0.36
CA ALA A 188 28.18 -1.29 -0.18
C ALA A 188 26.77 -1.44 0.40
N ILE A 189 25.75 -1.22 -0.44
CA ILE A 189 24.34 -1.15 -0.02
C ILE A 189 23.51 -2.10 -0.87
N CYS A 190 22.71 -2.94 -0.21
CA CYS A 190 21.76 -3.84 -0.85
C CYS A 190 20.35 -3.24 -0.76
N GLY A 191 19.67 -3.12 -1.89
CA GLY A 191 18.24 -2.80 -1.94
C GLY A 191 17.43 -4.00 -2.38
N ILE A 192 16.32 -4.23 -1.72
CA ILE A 192 15.44 -5.39 -1.92
C ILE A 192 14.04 -4.87 -2.21
N ASP A 193 13.41 -5.41 -3.25
CA ASP A 193 12.00 -5.26 -3.57
C ASP A 193 11.32 -6.63 -3.49
N VAL A 194 10.47 -6.80 -2.47
CA VAL A 194 9.75 -8.04 -2.21
C VAL A 194 8.38 -7.95 -2.90
N GLY A 195 8.21 -8.69 -4.00
CA GLY A 195 6.96 -8.75 -4.74
C GLY A 195 6.07 -9.92 -4.35
N GLY A 196 4.87 -9.98 -4.94
CA GLY A 196 3.95 -11.11 -4.80
C GLY A 196 4.28 -12.32 -5.71
N THR A 197 5.17 -12.15 -6.67
CA THR A 197 5.55 -13.19 -7.66
C THR A 197 7.06 -13.36 -7.80
N ASP A 198 7.84 -12.40 -7.30
CA ASP A 198 9.29 -12.42 -7.36
C ASP A 198 9.88 -11.60 -6.20
N ILE A 199 11.19 -11.72 -5.99
CA ILE A 199 12.01 -10.85 -5.16
C ILE A 199 13.12 -10.30 -6.05
N LYS A 200 13.30 -8.98 -6.04
CA LYS A 200 14.32 -8.29 -6.84
C LYS A 200 15.32 -7.62 -5.92
N LEU A 201 16.61 -7.86 -6.16
CA LEU A 201 17.71 -7.28 -5.41
C LEU A 201 18.61 -6.47 -6.33
N CYS A 202 19.09 -5.34 -5.82
CA CYS A 202 20.13 -4.53 -6.43
C CYS A 202 21.24 -4.32 -5.41
N LEU A 203 22.48 -4.51 -5.82
CA LEU A 203 23.65 -4.17 -5.01
C LEU A 203 24.35 -2.97 -5.63
N ALA A 204 24.56 -1.92 -4.83
CA ALA A 204 25.43 -0.81 -5.18
C ALA A 204 26.72 -0.86 -4.37
N VAL A 205 27.86 -0.75 -5.06
CA VAL A 205 29.20 -0.69 -4.46
C VAL A 205 29.92 0.53 -5.03
N ASP A 206 30.44 1.38 -4.14
CA ASP A 206 31.19 2.59 -4.49
C ASP A 206 30.44 3.52 -5.46
N GLY A 207 29.12 3.63 -5.28
CA GLY A 207 28.25 4.47 -6.11
C GLY A 207 27.93 3.90 -7.49
N GLN A 208 28.29 2.65 -7.76
CA GLN A 208 27.98 1.94 -9.00
C GLN A 208 27.10 0.73 -8.71
N VAL A 209 26.18 0.39 -9.60
CA VAL A 209 25.44 -0.86 -9.53
C VAL A 209 26.39 -2.00 -9.85
N ALA A 210 26.59 -2.89 -8.89
CA ALA A 210 27.43 -4.08 -9.05
C ALA A 210 26.64 -5.25 -9.63
N SER A 211 25.39 -5.45 -9.19
CA SER A 211 24.56 -6.55 -9.67
C SER A 211 23.07 -6.33 -9.47
N PHE A 212 22.31 -7.07 -10.29
CA PHE A 212 20.87 -7.25 -10.19
C PHE A 212 20.57 -8.74 -10.06
N LEU A 213 19.60 -9.09 -9.21
CA LEU A 213 19.12 -10.45 -9.03
C LEU A 213 17.59 -10.46 -8.97
N GLU A 214 16.97 -11.41 -9.67
CA GLU A 214 15.53 -11.65 -9.66
C GLU A 214 15.29 -13.12 -9.31
N TYR A 215 14.42 -13.38 -8.34
CA TYR A 215 14.06 -14.71 -7.87
C TYR A 215 12.54 -14.87 -7.87
N ASP A 216 12.02 -15.79 -8.67
CA ASP A 216 10.58 -16.07 -8.77
C ASP A 216 10.10 -16.87 -7.55
N TRP A 217 8.94 -16.52 -6.99
CA TRP A 217 8.32 -17.21 -5.86
C TRP A 217 6.80 -16.99 -5.79
N PHE A 218 6.10 -17.69 -4.88
CA PHE A 218 4.66 -17.52 -4.70
C PHE A 218 4.26 -17.60 -3.21
N PRO A 219 4.41 -16.49 -2.45
CA PRO A 219 4.24 -16.48 -1.01
C PRO A 219 2.81 -16.82 -0.54
N ALA A 220 1.80 -16.55 -1.37
CA ALA A 220 0.41 -16.86 -1.03
C ALA A 220 0.15 -18.37 -0.82
N ALA A 221 0.98 -19.25 -1.40
CA ALA A 221 0.89 -20.70 -1.20
C ALA A 221 1.70 -21.22 -0.01
N PHE A 222 2.46 -20.36 0.67
CA PHE A 222 3.28 -20.78 1.80
C PHE A 222 2.43 -21.00 3.04
N THR A 223 2.80 -22.03 3.79
CA THR A 223 2.09 -22.47 5.01
C THR A 223 2.90 -22.20 6.28
N ALA A 224 4.17 -21.81 6.14
CA ALA A 224 5.07 -21.48 7.25
C ALA A 224 5.85 -20.18 6.99
N VAL A 225 6.21 -19.48 8.06
CA VAL A 225 6.91 -18.18 7.98
C VAL A 225 8.33 -18.29 7.41
N ASP A 226 9.00 -19.42 7.65
CA ASP A 226 10.35 -19.69 7.15
C ASP A 226 10.41 -19.69 5.61
N GLN A 227 9.33 -20.11 4.97
CA GLN A 227 9.22 -20.07 3.51
C GLN A 227 9.23 -18.63 2.97
N ILE A 228 8.94 -17.62 3.80
CA ILE A 228 9.08 -16.20 3.47
C ILE A 228 10.46 -15.67 3.85
N ILE A 229 10.92 -15.93 5.09
CA ILE A 229 12.15 -15.34 5.64
C ILE A 229 13.41 -15.92 4.97
N ASP A 230 13.48 -17.25 4.85
CA ASP A 230 14.69 -17.95 4.41
C ASP A 230 15.14 -17.53 2.99
N PRO A 231 14.24 -17.41 1.99
CA PRO A 231 14.63 -16.91 0.67
C PRO A 231 15.23 -15.51 0.72
N ILE A 232 14.62 -14.57 1.47
CA ILE A 232 15.11 -13.18 1.57
C ILE A 232 16.52 -13.16 2.19
N VAL A 233 16.71 -13.89 3.29
CA VAL A 233 18.00 -14.00 3.97
C VAL A 233 19.07 -14.63 3.07
N LEU A 234 18.71 -15.71 2.36
CA LEU A 234 19.63 -16.40 1.46
C LEU A 234 20.08 -15.51 0.30
N LEU A 235 19.16 -14.74 -0.30
CA LEU A 235 19.47 -13.81 -1.39
C LEU A 235 20.40 -12.69 -0.90
N VAL A 236 20.21 -12.16 0.32
CA VAL A 236 21.14 -11.16 0.90
C VAL A 236 22.54 -11.73 1.11
N ARG A 237 22.64 -13.00 1.54
CA ARG A 237 23.94 -13.68 1.67
C ARG A 237 24.65 -13.81 0.32
N LEU A 238 23.92 -14.14 -0.75
CA LEU A 238 24.46 -14.18 -2.10
C LEU A 238 25.01 -12.81 -2.54
N LEU A 239 24.22 -11.74 -2.39
CA LEU A 239 24.63 -10.39 -2.81
C LEU A 239 25.81 -9.86 -1.97
N ARG A 240 25.97 -10.29 -0.73
CA ARG A 240 27.18 -9.99 0.07
C ARG A 240 28.45 -10.57 -0.53
N LEU A 241 28.40 -11.81 -1.00
CA LEU A 241 29.55 -12.46 -1.63
C LEU A 241 29.92 -11.77 -2.95
N ASP A 242 28.91 -11.33 -3.70
CA ASP A 242 29.13 -10.52 -4.91
C ASP A 242 29.70 -9.13 -4.57
N GLY A 243 29.27 -8.52 -3.47
CA GLY A 243 29.86 -7.28 -2.95
C GLY A 243 31.33 -7.42 -2.55
N ALA A 244 31.71 -8.57 -1.98
CA ALA A 244 33.12 -8.89 -1.73
C ALA A 244 33.93 -8.93 -3.03
N CYS A 245 33.35 -9.50 -4.09
CA CYS A 245 33.94 -9.53 -5.44
C CYS A 245 34.09 -8.13 -6.02
N ALA A 246 33.04 -7.31 -5.97
CA ALA A 246 33.06 -5.93 -6.44
C ALA A 246 34.08 -5.05 -5.68
N ARG A 247 34.30 -5.30 -4.39
CA ARG A 247 35.34 -4.62 -3.58
C ARG A 247 36.75 -5.14 -3.81
N GLY A 248 36.93 -6.21 -4.59
CA GLY A 248 38.25 -6.77 -4.87
C GLY A 248 38.91 -7.40 -3.64
N LEU A 249 38.14 -8.03 -2.75
CA LEU A 249 38.71 -8.80 -1.64
C LEU A 249 39.56 -9.99 -2.14
N PRO A 250 40.39 -10.61 -1.29
CA PRO A 250 41.12 -11.82 -1.65
C PRO A 250 40.20 -12.97 -2.09
N ASN A 251 40.70 -13.89 -2.94
CA ASN A 251 39.99 -15.07 -3.47
C ASN A 251 38.72 -14.79 -4.30
N THR A 252 38.49 -13.55 -4.70
CA THR A 252 37.25 -13.14 -5.39
C THR A 252 37.02 -13.80 -6.74
N ALA A 253 38.08 -14.21 -7.46
CA ALA A 253 37.92 -14.99 -8.69
C ALA A 253 37.28 -16.37 -8.43
N ALA A 254 37.72 -17.06 -7.38
CA ALA A 254 37.15 -18.36 -6.99
C ALA A 254 35.73 -18.20 -6.43
N VAL A 255 35.48 -17.12 -5.67
CA VAL A 255 34.12 -16.78 -5.21
C VAL A 255 33.20 -16.55 -6.41
N ALA A 256 33.59 -15.68 -7.35
CA ALA A 256 32.78 -15.39 -8.54
C ALA A 256 32.46 -16.65 -9.36
N GLU A 257 33.40 -17.59 -9.48
CA GLU A 257 33.21 -18.87 -10.16
C GLU A 257 32.11 -19.71 -9.49
N VAL A 258 32.14 -19.88 -8.16
CA VAL A 258 31.15 -20.69 -7.46
C VAL A 258 29.78 -20.02 -7.37
N LEU A 259 29.71 -18.68 -7.48
CA LEU A 259 28.45 -17.94 -7.48
C LEU A 259 27.73 -17.96 -8.82
N GLN A 260 28.44 -18.18 -9.93
CA GLN A 260 27.89 -18.09 -11.29
C GLN A 260 26.54 -18.84 -11.47
N PRO A 261 26.36 -20.07 -10.96
CA PRO A 261 25.10 -20.80 -11.12
C PRO A 261 23.90 -20.11 -10.43
N ALA A 262 24.13 -19.38 -9.34
CA ALA A 262 23.08 -18.75 -8.54
C ALA A 262 22.51 -17.48 -9.21
N PHE A 263 23.26 -16.84 -10.11
CA PHE A 263 22.80 -15.69 -10.90
C PHE A 263 22.10 -16.10 -12.22
N GLY A 264 22.00 -17.40 -12.48
CA GLY A 264 21.24 -17.95 -13.59
C GLY A 264 19.74 -17.67 -13.43
N ARG A 265 19.07 -17.30 -14.52
CA ARG A 265 17.61 -17.11 -14.51
C ARG A 265 16.92 -18.41 -14.13
N GLY A 266 16.06 -18.37 -13.11
CA GLY A 266 15.34 -19.55 -12.61
C GLY A 266 16.19 -20.48 -11.74
N ALA A 267 17.31 -20.01 -11.19
CA ALA A 267 18.06 -20.78 -10.20
C ALA A 267 17.17 -21.12 -9.00
N SER A 268 17.18 -22.40 -8.59
CA SER A 268 16.42 -22.84 -7.42
C SER A 268 17.11 -22.44 -6.12
N LEU A 269 16.37 -22.36 -5.01
CA LEU A 269 16.96 -22.07 -3.70
C LEU A 269 18.07 -23.05 -3.32
N ALA A 270 17.96 -24.32 -3.71
CA ALA A 270 19.01 -25.31 -3.45
C ALA A 270 20.32 -24.99 -4.20
N VAL A 271 20.24 -24.49 -5.44
CA VAL A 271 21.42 -24.05 -6.21
C VAL A 271 22.02 -22.80 -5.57
N ILE A 272 21.18 -21.83 -5.22
CA ILE A 272 21.61 -20.59 -4.56
C ILE A 272 22.29 -20.92 -3.22
N GLU A 273 21.70 -21.80 -2.41
CA GLU A 273 22.24 -22.20 -1.12
C GLU A 273 23.59 -22.91 -1.25
N ALA A 274 23.74 -23.81 -2.21
CA ALA A 274 25.00 -24.48 -2.47
C ALA A 274 26.11 -23.49 -2.87
N ALA A 275 25.79 -22.53 -3.75
CA ALA A 275 26.71 -21.48 -4.18
C ALA A 275 27.11 -20.56 -3.01
N VAL A 276 26.15 -20.13 -2.20
CA VAL A 276 26.40 -19.28 -1.01
C VAL A 276 27.32 -20.00 -0.02
N ARG A 277 27.04 -21.26 0.31
CA ARG A 277 27.89 -22.06 1.21
C ARG A 277 29.32 -22.21 0.67
N ALA A 278 29.47 -22.46 -0.63
CA ALA A 278 30.78 -22.57 -1.27
C ALA A 278 31.54 -21.23 -1.25
N GLY A 279 30.87 -20.12 -1.57
CA GLY A 279 31.47 -18.79 -1.57
C GLY A 279 31.86 -18.30 -0.18
N GLU A 280 31.02 -18.54 0.84
CA GLU A 280 31.34 -18.20 2.23
C GLU A 280 32.57 -18.96 2.75
N ALA A 281 32.77 -20.22 2.32
CA ALA A 281 33.94 -21.02 2.69
C ALA A 281 35.25 -20.52 2.06
N LEU A 282 35.19 -19.70 1.00
CA LEU A 282 36.36 -19.16 0.30
C LEU A 282 36.83 -17.81 0.84
N LEU A 283 35.99 -17.12 1.62
CA LEU A 283 36.32 -15.85 2.27
C LEU A 283 36.95 -16.11 3.64
N ALA A 284 38.04 -15.40 3.94
CA ALA A 284 38.68 -15.48 5.26
C ALA A 284 37.81 -14.85 6.36
N GLU A 285 37.08 -13.79 6.01
CA GLU A 285 36.14 -13.11 6.91
C GLU A 285 34.84 -12.80 6.16
N PRO A 286 33.68 -12.82 6.85
CA PRO A 286 32.41 -12.45 6.22
C PRO A 286 32.42 -10.98 5.79
N PHE A 287 32.19 -10.71 4.51
CA PHE A 287 32.00 -9.35 4.01
C PHE A 287 30.72 -8.74 4.61
N ALA A 288 30.74 -7.53 5.14
CA ALA A 288 29.57 -6.89 5.74
C ALA A 288 29.11 -5.71 4.88
N LEU A 289 27.79 -5.55 4.72
CA LEU A 289 27.21 -4.38 4.03
C LEU A 289 27.20 -3.16 4.95
N ASP A 290 27.18 -1.97 4.37
CA ASP A 290 26.99 -0.73 5.11
C ASP A 290 25.51 -0.50 5.45
N ALA A 291 24.61 -0.90 4.55
CA ALA A 291 23.18 -0.85 4.78
C ALA A 291 22.39 -1.83 3.91
N ILE A 292 21.19 -2.17 4.36
CA ILE A 292 20.17 -2.92 3.60
C ILE A 292 18.88 -2.10 3.62
N GLY A 293 18.28 -1.89 2.45
CA GLY A 293 16.94 -1.34 2.30
C GLY A 293 15.99 -2.41 1.82
N VAL A 294 14.80 -2.47 2.40
CA VAL A 294 13.76 -3.43 2.02
C VAL A 294 12.47 -2.69 1.75
N CYS A 295 12.02 -2.76 0.50
CA CYS A 295 10.66 -2.51 0.07
C CYS A 295 9.88 -3.80 0.32
N PHE A 296 8.96 -3.78 1.30
CA PHE A 296 8.16 -4.93 1.68
C PHE A 296 6.67 -4.63 1.41
N PRO A 297 5.90 -5.55 0.83
CA PRO A 297 4.48 -5.34 0.64
C PRO A 297 3.78 -5.46 1.99
N ASP A 298 2.70 -4.72 2.22
CA ASP A 298 1.96 -4.65 3.50
C ASP A 298 2.49 -3.59 4.49
N VAL A 299 1.73 -3.33 5.56
CA VAL A 299 2.02 -2.24 6.49
C VAL A 299 3.34 -2.48 7.24
N VAL A 300 4.22 -1.49 7.19
CA VAL A 300 5.50 -1.46 7.90
C VAL A 300 5.57 -0.22 8.77
N VAL A 301 5.96 -0.40 10.04
CA VAL A 301 6.16 0.69 10.99
C VAL A 301 7.45 0.45 11.76
N ARG A 302 8.32 1.47 11.83
CA ARG A 302 9.62 1.38 12.54
C ARG A 302 10.41 0.11 12.20
N ASP A 303 10.54 -0.18 10.90
CA ASP A 303 11.23 -1.35 10.38
C ASP A 303 10.61 -2.72 10.80
N LYS A 304 9.37 -2.71 11.29
CA LYS A 304 8.58 -3.91 11.66
C LYS A 304 7.41 -4.09 10.71
N ILE A 305 7.27 -5.30 10.17
CA ILE A 305 6.11 -5.68 9.35
C ILE A 305 4.94 -5.96 10.30
N VAL A 306 3.85 -5.22 10.15
CA VAL A 306 2.71 -5.21 11.10
C VAL A 306 1.36 -5.42 10.45
N GLY A 307 1.31 -5.48 9.12
CA GLY A 307 0.06 -5.68 8.40
C GLY A 307 -0.52 -7.07 8.63
N GLY A 308 0.05 -8.13 8.06
CA GLY A 308 -0.35 -9.53 8.25
C GLY A 308 -1.72 -9.91 7.69
N GLU A 309 -2.50 -8.92 7.22
CA GLU A 309 -3.84 -9.14 6.72
C GLU A 309 -3.90 -9.34 5.21
N VAL A 310 -2.82 -9.11 4.45
CA VAL A 310 -2.85 -9.17 2.98
C VAL A 310 -3.07 -10.58 2.40
N TYR A 311 -3.37 -10.64 1.10
CA TYR A 311 -3.49 -11.89 0.34
C TYR A 311 -2.21 -12.74 0.37
N LYS A 312 -1.04 -12.10 0.47
CA LYS A 312 0.28 -12.75 0.44
C LYS A 312 0.56 -13.64 1.65
N THR A 313 -0.06 -13.37 2.81
CA THR A 313 0.05 -14.19 4.03
C THR A 313 -1.15 -15.12 4.22
N ARG A 314 -2.06 -15.21 3.24
CA ARG A 314 -3.29 -15.99 3.34
C ARG A 314 -3.02 -17.47 3.61
N GLY A 315 -2.09 -18.10 2.87
CA GLY A 315 -1.75 -19.50 3.08
C GLY A 315 -1.27 -19.80 4.50
N MET A 316 -0.41 -18.94 5.06
CA MET A 316 0.05 -19.05 6.44
C MET A 316 -1.08 -18.87 7.44
N ARG A 317 -1.93 -17.85 7.25
CA ARG A 317 -3.04 -17.56 8.15
C ARG A 317 -4.07 -18.69 8.17
N ASP A 318 -4.41 -19.22 6.99
CA ASP A 318 -5.36 -20.32 6.83
C ASP A 318 -4.79 -21.64 7.40
N HIS A 319 -3.48 -21.87 7.31
CA HIS A 319 -2.84 -23.10 7.81
C HIS A 319 -2.50 -23.06 9.31
N LEU A 320 -1.95 -21.95 9.81
CA LEU A 320 -1.46 -21.83 11.18
C LEU A 320 -2.58 -21.56 12.19
N GLY A 321 -3.70 -20.96 11.75
CA GLY A 321 -4.83 -20.60 12.62
C GLY A 321 -4.36 -19.85 13.86
N ALA A 322 -4.62 -20.41 15.05
CA ALA A 322 -4.24 -19.83 16.34
C ALA A 322 -2.73 -19.54 16.50
N ALA A 323 -1.86 -20.28 15.80
CA ALA A 323 -0.42 -20.08 15.86
C ALA A 323 0.08 -18.90 15.00
N TYR A 324 -0.78 -18.34 14.13
CA TYR A 324 -0.40 -17.31 13.15
C TYR A 324 0.29 -16.11 13.78
N GLU A 325 -0.27 -15.54 14.86
CA GLU A 325 0.32 -14.36 15.52
C GLU A 325 1.71 -14.64 16.10
N GLY A 326 1.94 -15.86 16.60
CA GLY A 326 3.24 -16.26 17.14
C GLY A 326 4.31 -16.32 16.04
N GLU A 327 3.99 -16.98 14.93
CA GLU A 327 4.90 -17.11 13.78
C GLU A 327 5.09 -15.77 13.05
N PHE A 328 4.03 -14.97 12.91
CA PHE A 328 4.09 -13.67 12.23
C PHE A 328 5.04 -12.69 12.93
N ARG A 329 5.25 -12.78 14.26
CA ARG A 329 6.26 -11.97 14.96
C ARG A 329 7.67 -12.19 14.42
N ARG A 330 7.98 -13.39 13.93
CA ARG A 330 9.29 -13.68 13.31
C ARG A 330 9.45 -12.87 12.02
N LEU A 331 8.41 -12.81 11.19
CA LEU A 331 8.38 -11.95 9.99
C LEU A 331 8.42 -10.46 10.38
N SER A 332 7.68 -10.07 11.41
CA SER A 332 7.71 -8.70 11.94
C SER A 332 9.13 -8.27 12.32
N SER A 333 9.93 -9.21 12.85
CA SER A 333 11.34 -9.03 13.20
C SER A 333 12.34 -9.32 12.07
N LEU A 334 11.94 -9.36 10.80
CA LEU A 334 12.86 -9.58 9.67
C LEU A 334 14.08 -8.66 9.68
N SER A 335 13.92 -7.42 10.15
CA SER A 335 15.03 -6.47 10.30
C SER A 335 16.14 -6.95 11.25
N GLU A 336 15.81 -7.76 12.26
CA GLU A 336 16.78 -8.34 13.20
C GLU A 336 17.62 -9.43 12.55
N GLU A 337 17.00 -10.29 11.74
CA GLU A 337 17.71 -11.32 10.95
C GLU A 337 18.68 -10.65 9.96
N LEU A 338 18.21 -9.64 9.23
CA LEU A 338 19.01 -8.92 8.25
C LEU A 338 20.14 -8.09 8.87
N ARG A 339 20.01 -7.67 10.14
CA ARG A 339 21.08 -6.92 10.84
C ARG A 339 22.36 -7.73 11.01
N THR A 340 22.30 -9.06 10.95
CA THR A 340 23.49 -9.93 11.02
C THR A 340 24.41 -9.77 9.80
N PHE A 341 23.92 -9.14 8.73
CA PHE A 341 24.61 -8.98 7.44
C PHE A 341 25.14 -7.56 7.21
N VAL A 342 24.89 -6.63 8.13
CA VAL A 342 25.42 -5.27 8.10
C VAL A 342 26.54 -5.11 9.13
N ARG A 343 27.49 -4.22 8.86
CA ARG A 343 28.57 -3.91 9.80
C ARG A 343 28.02 -3.30 11.10
N PRO A 344 28.79 -3.32 12.21
CA PRO A 344 28.41 -2.57 13.42
C PRO A 344 28.11 -1.10 13.11
N GLY A 345 26.95 -0.60 13.58
CA GLY A 345 26.45 0.74 13.26
C GLY A 345 25.88 0.91 11.84
N GLY A 346 25.84 -0.16 11.05
CA GLY A 346 25.11 -0.23 9.77
C GLY A 346 23.60 -0.22 9.97
N VAL A 347 22.86 0.00 8.87
CA VAL A 347 21.41 0.20 8.91
C VAL A 347 20.68 -0.90 8.15
N VAL A 348 19.58 -1.39 8.74
CA VAL A 348 18.54 -2.11 8.00
C VAL A 348 17.28 -1.26 8.07
N GLY A 349 16.82 -0.78 6.92
CA GLY A 349 15.59 -0.01 6.79
C GLY A 349 14.53 -0.82 6.05
N ILE A 350 13.37 -1.03 6.66
CA ILE A 350 12.22 -1.67 5.99
C ILE A 350 11.12 -0.63 5.87
N VAL A 351 10.48 -0.56 4.71
CA VAL A 351 9.33 0.33 4.47
C VAL A 351 8.35 -0.35 3.52
N ASN A 352 7.07 0.04 3.62
CA ASN A 352 6.02 -0.44 2.71
C ASN A 352 6.32 -0.04 1.25
N ASP A 353 5.84 -0.84 0.29
CA ASP A 353 6.00 -0.65 -1.16
C ASP A 353 5.39 0.66 -1.68
N GLY A 354 4.26 1.08 -1.14
CA GLY A 354 3.64 2.37 -1.43
C GLY A 354 4.54 3.55 -1.06
N PRO A 355 4.90 3.76 0.22
CA PRO A 355 5.86 4.77 0.63
C PRO A 355 7.23 4.63 -0.04
N MET A 356 7.70 3.42 -0.37
CA MET A 356 8.90 3.25 -1.19
C MET A 356 8.73 3.86 -2.58
N ALA A 357 7.59 3.66 -3.24
CA ALA A 357 7.32 4.27 -4.54
C ALA A 357 7.29 5.81 -4.44
N ALA A 358 6.65 6.37 -3.42
CA ALA A 358 6.63 7.81 -3.18
C ALA A 358 8.03 8.37 -2.85
N PHE A 359 8.82 7.66 -2.05
CA PHE A 359 10.20 8.02 -1.75
C PHE A 359 11.08 7.98 -2.99
N THR A 360 10.97 6.93 -3.80
CA THR A 360 11.70 6.80 -5.07
C THR A 360 11.34 7.95 -5.99
N ALA A 361 10.05 8.24 -6.16
CA ALA A 361 9.59 9.39 -6.93
C ALA A 361 10.16 10.71 -6.41
N THR A 362 10.19 10.89 -5.09
CA THR A 362 10.76 12.09 -4.45
C THR A 362 12.22 12.27 -4.79
N VAL A 363 13.03 11.22 -4.65
CA VAL A 363 14.48 11.28 -4.91
C VAL A 363 14.77 11.56 -6.38
N GLU A 364 14.04 10.91 -7.29
CA GLU A 364 14.24 11.07 -8.73
C GLU A 364 13.76 12.44 -9.23
N LEU A 365 12.55 12.87 -8.85
CA LEU A 365 12.06 14.20 -9.19
C LEU A 365 12.90 15.30 -8.54
N GLY A 366 13.31 15.11 -7.29
CA GLY A 366 14.19 16.02 -6.58
C GLY A 366 15.57 16.15 -7.25
N ALA A 367 16.08 15.09 -7.87
CA ALA A 367 17.32 15.14 -8.63
C ALA A 367 17.18 15.94 -9.95
N ALA A 368 16.01 15.91 -10.58
CA ALA A 368 15.74 16.65 -11.83
C ALA A 368 15.31 18.10 -11.60
N ALA A 369 14.36 18.32 -10.69
CA ALA A 369 13.70 19.59 -10.45
C ALA A 369 13.28 19.72 -8.96
N PRO A 370 14.19 20.11 -8.04
CA PRO A 370 13.89 20.22 -6.60
C PRO A 370 12.63 21.03 -6.25
N ALA A 371 12.27 22.02 -7.05
CA ALA A 371 11.08 22.85 -6.82
C ALA A 371 9.75 22.11 -7.07
N SER A 372 9.74 21.01 -7.84
CA SER A 372 8.51 20.26 -8.14
C SER A 372 8.01 19.43 -6.97
N ILE A 373 8.88 19.11 -6.01
CA ILE A 373 8.58 18.25 -4.85
C ILE A 373 8.33 19.05 -3.56
N LYS A 374 8.37 20.38 -3.62
CA LYS A 374 8.34 21.27 -2.43
C LYS A 374 7.12 21.07 -1.51
N ASP A 375 5.99 20.63 -2.08
CA ASP A 375 4.72 20.43 -1.37
C ASP A 375 4.53 18.97 -0.93
N GLY A 376 5.56 18.13 -1.07
CA GLY A 376 5.50 16.69 -0.87
C GLY A 376 5.28 15.91 -2.17
N VAL A 377 5.29 14.58 -2.06
CA VAL A 377 5.05 13.65 -3.17
C VAL A 377 4.09 12.57 -2.73
N PHE A 378 3.03 12.36 -3.52
CA PHE A 378 2.03 11.33 -3.26
C PHE A 378 1.93 10.41 -4.48
N ALA A 379 2.19 9.12 -4.28
CA ALA A 379 2.27 8.14 -5.34
C ALA A 379 1.26 7.00 -5.15
N HIS A 380 0.77 6.46 -6.27
CA HIS A 380 -0.03 5.24 -6.32
C HIS A 380 0.59 4.25 -7.29
N THR A 381 0.63 2.97 -6.90
CA THR A 381 1.04 1.88 -7.79
C THR A 381 -0.21 1.15 -8.29
N LEU A 382 -0.50 1.23 -9.58
CA LEU A 382 -1.67 0.60 -10.21
C LEU A 382 -1.27 -0.75 -10.83
N GLY A 383 -1.41 -1.82 -10.06
CA GLY A 383 -1.01 -3.18 -10.45
C GLY A 383 -2.09 -4.23 -10.22
N THR A 384 -1.64 -5.45 -9.90
CA THR A 384 -2.53 -6.53 -9.44
C THR A 384 -3.25 -6.13 -8.16
N GLU A 385 -2.51 -5.49 -7.24
CA GLU A 385 -3.03 -4.75 -6.10
C GLU A 385 -2.65 -3.26 -6.25
N LEU A 386 -3.29 -2.38 -5.49
CA LEU A 386 -2.96 -0.95 -5.45
C LEU A 386 -2.12 -0.66 -4.21
N GLY A 387 -1.00 0.03 -4.36
CA GLY A 387 -0.22 0.60 -3.26
C GLY A 387 -0.33 2.12 -3.24
N SER A 388 -0.13 2.74 -2.07
CA SER A 388 -0.15 4.21 -1.91
C SER A 388 0.97 4.66 -0.99
N GLY A 389 1.63 5.75 -1.35
CA GLY A 389 2.74 6.32 -0.58
C GLY A 389 2.67 7.82 -0.51
N TRP A 390 3.18 8.39 0.58
CA TRP A 390 3.26 9.82 0.78
C TRP A 390 4.58 10.19 1.45
N VAL A 391 5.30 11.13 0.84
CA VAL A 391 6.38 11.90 1.46
C VAL A 391 5.86 13.33 1.65
N THR A 392 5.93 13.84 2.88
CA THR A 392 5.45 15.19 3.21
C THR A 392 6.41 16.27 2.69
N GLU A 393 5.95 17.52 2.68
CA GLU A 393 6.76 18.72 2.42
C GLU A 393 7.98 18.84 3.35
N ASP A 394 7.87 18.31 4.57
CA ASP A 394 8.93 18.24 5.58
C ASP A 394 9.89 17.05 5.36
N GLY A 395 9.72 16.29 4.27
CA GLY A 395 10.53 15.11 3.98
C GLY A 395 10.29 13.96 4.96
N GLU A 396 9.11 13.89 5.58
CA GLU A 396 8.73 12.76 6.43
C GLU A 396 8.02 11.69 5.60
N ILE A 397 8.30 10.42 5.91
CA ILE A 397 7.45 9.30 5.51
C ILE A 397 6.56 8.99 6.72
N PRO A 398 5.26 9.27 6.67
CA PRO A 398 4.39 9.06 7.83
C PRO A 398 4.34 7.59 8.25
N GLU A 399 4.54 7.34 9.55
CA GLU A 399 4.45 6.02 10.19
C GLU A 399 2.99 5.64 10.48
N ILE A 400 2.19 5.57 9.41
CA ILE A 400 0.75 5.22 9.40
C ILE A 400 0.52 4.06 8.43
N PRO A 401 -0.62 3.35 8.48
CA PRO A 401 -0.88 2.27 7.53
C PRO A 401 -0.93 2.74 6.07
N LEU A 402 -1.58 3.87 5.81
CA LEU A 402 -1.82 4.42 4.46
C LEU A 402 -2.49 3.44 3.47
N GLU A 403 -3.37 2.57 3.96
CA GLU A 403 -4.02 1.52 3.17
C GLU A 403 -5.19 2.05 2.33
N ILE A 404 -4.95 3.08 1.52
CA ILE A 404 -5.98 3.77 0.72
C ILE A 404 -6.70 2.80 -0.24
N TYR A 405 -6.02 1.75 -0.69
CA TYR A 405 -6.63 0.72 -1.53
C TYR A 405 -7.75 -0.06 -0.82
N ASN A 406 -7.71 -0.15 0.50
CA ASN A 406 -8.76 -0.76 1.30
C ASN A 406 -9.90 0.21 1.60
N CYS A 407 -9.72 1.53 1.41
CA CYS A 407 -10.78 2.50 1.66
C CYS A 407 -12.04 2.14 0.88
N ILE A 408 -13.18 2.12 1.57
CA ILE A 408 -14.51 1.95 0.99
C ILE A 408 -14.89 3.29 0.36
N LEU A 409 -15.01 3.30 -0.96
CA LEU A 409 -15.35 4.49 -1.74
C LEU A 409 -16.75 4.40 -2.35
N ASP A 410 -17.26 3.19 -2.56
CA ASP A 410 -18.58 2.94 -3.14
C ASP A 410 -19.55 2.27 -2.15
N LEU A 411 -20.54 3.03 -1.69
CA LEU A 411 -21.63 2.55 -0.84
C LEU A 411 -22.83 2.01 -1.64
N GLY A 412 -22.69 1.91 -2.97
CA GLY A 412 -23.70 1.45 -3.91
C GLY A 412 -23.32 0.14 -4.58
N SER A 413 -23.62 0.05 -5.88
CA SER A 413 -23.36 -1.15 -6.71
C SER A 413 -23.90 -2.44 -6.08
N TYR A 414 -25.14 -2.40 -5.54
CA TYR A 414 -25.72 -3.51 -4.78
C TYR A 414 -25.83 -4.84 -5.56
N PRO A 415 -26.20 -4.86 -6.84
CA PRO A 415 -26.21 -6.11 -7.61
C PRO A 415 -24.86 -6.83 -7.59
N GLU A 416 -23.76 -6.10 -7.67
CA GLU A 416 -22.41 -6.64 -7.68
C GLU A 416 -21.93 -7.14 -6.31
N ARG A 417 -22.60 -6.75 -5.21
CA ARG A 417 -22.30 -7.23 -3.85
C ARG A 417 -22.72 -8.69 -3.63
N ALA A 418 -23.64 -9.20 -4.46
CA ALA A 418 -24.14 -10.57 -4.35
C ALA A 418 -23.10 -11.63 -4.79
N PHE A 419 -22.06 -11.23 -5.53
CA PHE A 419 -21.03 -12.15 -6.01
C PHE A 419 -19.95 -12.39 -4.96
N ALA A 420 -19.44 -13.62 -4.91
CA ALA A 420 -18.30 -13.98 -4.06
C ALA A 420 -17.06 -13.10 -4.40
N PRO A 421 -16.17 -12.81 -3.43
CA PRO A 421 -15.04 -11.90 -3.63
C PRO A 421 -14.13 -12.23 -4.82
N ASP A 422 -13.97 -13.51 -5.16
CA ASP A 422 -13.12 -13.97 -6.26
C ASP A 422 -13.81 -13.93 -7.64
N ASP A 423 -15.13 -13.72 -7.70
CA ASP A 423 -15.85 -13.52 -8.96
C ASP A 423 -15.49 -12.16 -9.56
N VAL A 424 -15.22 -12.13 -10.86
CA VAL A 424 -14.83 -10.92 -11.61
C VAL A 424 -15.87 -9.81 -11.47
N ARG A 425 -17.15 -10.13 -11.34
CA ARG A 425 -18.23 -9.14 -11.22
C ARG A 425 -18.33 -8.52 -9.82
N SER A 426 -17.64 -9.08 -8.82
CA SER A 426 -17.79 -8.69 -7.43
C SER A 426 -17.15 -7.35 -7.09
N VAL A 427 -17.82 -6.58 -6.24
CA VAL A 427 -17.25 -5.40 -5.56
C VAL A 427 -16.75 -5.72 -4.14
N ASN A 428 -16.76 -6.98 -3.72
CA ASN A 428 -16.34 -7.40 -2.39
C ASN A 428 -14.82 -7.64 -2.35
N ASN A 429 -14.11 -6.91 -1.50
CA ASN A 429 -12.66 -7.02 -1.29
C ASN A 429 -12.21 -8.48 -1.07
N PHE A 430 -11.09 -8.88 -1.68
CA PHE A 430 -10.62 -10.27 -1.64
C PHE A 430 -10.33 -10.77 -0.22
N ASN A 431 -9.93 -9.86 0.68
CA ASN A 431 -9.47 -10.21 2.03
C ASN A 431 -10.49 -9.87 3.12
N THR A 432 -10.99 -8.63 3.12
CA THR A 432 -11.95 -8.16 4.13
C THR A 432 -13.37 -8.60 3.83
N ARG A 433 -13.68 -8.91 2.55
CA ARG A 433 -15.04 -9.12 2.03
C ARG A 433 -15.96 -7.90 2.12
N LEU A 434 -15.42 -6.75 2.53
CA LEU A 434 -16.17 -5.48 2.51
C LEU A 434 -16.40 -5.04 1.07
N ALA A 435 -17.61 -4.56 0.79
CA ALA A 435 -17.96 -4.05 -0.53
C ALA A 435 -17.36 -2.66 -0.77
N GLY A 436 -17.12 -2.33 -2.03
CA GLY A 436 -16.88 -0.94 -2.44
C GLY A 436 -15.47 -0.40 -2.16
N THR A 437 -14.52 -1.26 -1.78
CA THR A 437 -13.13 -0.85 -1.55
C THR A 437 -12.44 -0.44 -2.86
N LEU A 438 -11.59 0.59 -2.84
CA LEU A 438 -10.86 1.10 -4.00
C LEU A 438 -10.14 -0.01 -4.81
N GLN A 439 -9.64 -1.05 -4.14
CA GLN A 439 -9.05 -2.24 -4.76
C GLN A 439 -9.89 -2.81 -5.93
N LYS A 440 -11.22 -2.78 -5.84
CA LYS A 440 -12.15 -3.33 -6.84
C LYS A 440 -12.49 -2.38 -7.99
N TYR A 441 -11.82 -1.23 -8.07
CA TYR A 441 -12.08 -0.21 -9.09
C TYR A 441 -10.82 0.19 -9.85
N THR A 442 -9.67 0.34 -9.18
CA THR A 442 -8.46 0.91 -9.80
C THR A 442 -7.29 -0.07 -9.93
N SER A 443 -7.49 -1.33 -9.55
CA SER A 443 -6.58 -2.43 -9.88
C SER A 443 -6.96 -3.10 -11.21
N GLN A 444 -6.15 -4.04 -11.67
CA GLN A 444 -6.50 -4.93 -12.80
C GLN A 444 -7.88 -5.58 -12.62
N SER A 445 -8.20 -6.03 -11.39
CA SER A 445 -9.49 -6.63 -11.10
C SER A 445 -10.65 -5.66 -11.29
N GLY A 446 -10.44 -4.36 -11.05
CA GLY A 446 -11.44 -3.33 -11.32
C GLY A 446 -11.72 -3.16 -12.81
N VAL A 447 -10.68 -3.19 -13.66
CA VAL A 447 -10.84 -3.17 -15.12
C VAL A 447 -11.62 -4.40 -15.59
N PHE A 448 -11.32 -5.59 -15.07
CA PHE A 448 -12.03 -6.83 -15.45
C PHE A 448 -13.48 -6.84 -15.00
N ARG A 449 -13.75 -6.34 -13.78
CA ARG A 449 -15.11 -6.14 -13.27
C ARG A 449 -15.92 -5.25 -14.18
N LEU A 450 -15.35 -4.11 -14.57
CA LEU A 450 -16.01 -3.16 -15.46
C LEU A 450 -16.20 -3.72 -16.87
N ALA A 451 -15.26 -4.53 -17.36
CA ALA A 451 -15.42 -5.28 -18.60
C ALA A 451 -16.61 -6.26 -18.52
N ALA A 452 -16.71 -7.03 -17.44
CA ALA A 452 -17.83 -7.95 -17.19
C ALA A 452 -19.17 -7.21 -16.95
N LYS A 453 -19.14 -5.95 -16.52
CA LYS A 453 -20.32 -5.10 -16.34
C LYS A 453 -20.81 -4.50 -17.65
N TYR A 454 -19.92 -3.93 -18.46
CA TYR A 454 -20.31 -3.12 -19.62
C TYR A 454 -20.27 -3.84 -20.96
N LEU A 455 -19.29 -4.72 -21.19
CA LEU A 455 -19.13 -5.35 -22.50
C LEU A 455 -20.31 -6.25 -22.90
N PRO A 456 -20.94 -7.06 -22.02
CA PRO A 456 -22.04 -7.92 -22.43
C PRO A 456 -23.19 -7.19 -23.13
N GLU A 457 -23.47 -5.95 -22.72
CA GLU A 457 -24.56 -5.14 -23.29
C GLU A 457 -24.06 -4.15 -24.35
N GLN A 458 -22.89 -3.53 -24.13
CA GLN A 458 -22.43 -2.39 -24.94
C GLN A 458 -21.43 -2.80 -26.04
N ASP A 459 -20.78 -3.96 -25.89
CA ASP A 459 -19.85 -4.51 -26.88
C ASP A 459 -19.79 -6.06 -26.79
N PRO A 460 -20.89 -6.74 -27.19
CA PRO A 460 -21.00 -8.19 -27.05
C PRO A 460 -19.98 -8.96 -27.91
N ALA A 461 -19.48 -8.35 -28.99
CA ALA A 461 -18.47 -8.95 -29.86
C ALA A 461 -17.11 -9.05 -29.15
N LEU A 462 -16.67 -7.94 -28.53
CA LEU A 462 -15.45 -7.97 -27.72
C LEU A 462 -15.61 -8.90 -26.51
N TYR A 463 -16.78 -8.90 -25.85
CA TYR A 463 -17.03 -9.82 -24.74
C TYR A 463 -16.93 -11.30 -25.16
N ALA A 464 -17.48 -11.66 -26.33
CA ALA A 464 -17.35 -13.00 -26.88
C ALA A 464 -15.88 -13.35 -27.17
N GLU A 465 -15.08 -12.41 -27.70
CA GLU A 465 -13.64 -12.62 -27.91
C GLU A 465 -12.90 -12.93 -26.60
N LEU A 466 -13.25 -12.26 -25.49
CA LEU A 466 -12.64 -12.55 -24.19
C LEU A 466 -12.89 -13.99 -23.73
N LEU A 467 -14.10 -14.51 -23.98
CA LEU A 467 -14.47 -15.89 -23.65
C LEU A 467 -13.78 -16.89 -24.59
N ASP A 468 -13.84 -16.64 -25.90
CA ASP A 468 -13.26 -17.54 -26.93
C ASP A 468 -11.74 -17.69 -26.79
N ARG A 469 -11.07 -16.65 -26.28
CA ARG A 469 -9.63 -16.67 -26.02
C ARG A 469 -9.24 -17.23 -24.65
N GLY A 470 -10.21 -17.65 -23.83
CA GLY A 470 -9.97 -18.13 -22.46
C GLY A 470 -9.41 -17.04 -21.54
N LEU A 471 -9.71 -15.77 -21.82
CA LEU A 471 -9.31 -14.64 -20.95
C LEU A 471 -10.32 -14.45 -19.81
N LEU A 472 -11.57 -14.84 -20.05
CA LEU A 472 -12.61 -15.00 -19.05
C LEU A 472 -13.22 -16.39 -19.17
N GLU A 473 -13.49 -17.02 -18.04
CA GLU A 473 -14.11 -18.35 -18.00
C GLU A 473 -15.29 -18.35 -17.04
N GLY A 474 -16.46 -18.74 -17.56
CA GLY A 474 -17.65 -18.98 -16.76
C GLY A 474 -17.67 -20.39 -16.21
N SER A 475 -18.01 -20.54 -14.93
CA SER A 475 -18.24 -21.82 -14.29
C SER A 475 -19.52 -21.76 -13.44
N PRO A 476 -20.02 -22.89 -12.93
CA PRO A 476 -21.15 -22.89 -11.99
C PRO A 476 -20.90 -22.06 -10.73
N SER A 477 -19.63 -21.82 -10.36
CA SER A 477 -19.26 -21.05 -9.17
C SER A 477 -19.05 -19.56 -9.43
N GLY A 478 -19.05 -19.10 -10.68
CA GLY A 478 -18.85 -17.68 -11.00
C GLY A 478 -18.16 -17.43 -12.35
N LEU A 479 -17.72 -16.19 -12.55
CA LEU A 479 -16.91 -15.76 -13.69
C LEU A 479 -15.50 -15.42 -13.21
N PHE A 480 -14.47 -15.99 -13.85
CA PHE A 480 -13.08 -15.88 -13.38
C PHE A 480 -12.12 -15.54 -14.51
N VAL A 481 -10.97 -14.96 -14.15
CA VAL A 481 -9.79 -14.87 -15.02
C VAL A 481 -8.87 -16.04 -14.66
N PRO A 482 -8.57 -16.97 -15.59
CA PRO A 482 -7.74 -18.12 -15.28
C PRO A 482 -6.33 -17.73 -14.81
N THR A 483 -5.85 -18.38 -13.74
CA THR A 483 -4.48 -18.24 -13.25
C THR A 483 -3.60 -19.45 -13.55
N GLU A 484 -4.21 -20.58 -13.92
CA GLU A 484 -3.57 -21.87 -14.17
C GLU A 484 -4.13 -22.51 -15.46
N PRO A 485 -3.32 -23.25 -16.26
CA PRO A 485 -1.86 -23.44 -16.12
C PRO A 485 -1.04 -22.21 -16.48
N ARG A 486 -1.70 -21.11 -16.89
CA ARG A 486 -1.08 -19.84 -17.25
C ARG A 486 -1.92 -18.70 -16.71
N ASP A 487 -1.26 -17.70 -16.14
CA ASP A 487 -1.91 -16.49 -15.67
C ASP A 487 -2.38 -15.59 -16.83
N MET A 488 -3.71 -15.46 -16.97
CA MET A 488 -4.37 -14.71 -18.03
C MET A 488 -4.69 -13.26 -17.66
N ARG A 489 -4.41 -12.81 -16.43
CA ARG A 489 -4.67 -11.42 -15.99
C ARG A 489 -3.91 -10.40 -16.82
N LYS A 490 -2.60 -10.64 -17.05
CA LYS A 490 -1.78 -9.77 -17.90
C LYS A 490 -2.28 -9.75 -19.35
N PRO A 491 -2.48 -10.91 -20.04
CA PRO A 491 -3.07 -10.95 -21.37
C PRO A 491 -4.42 -10.22 -21.50
N LEU A 492 -5.33 -10.39 -20.53
CA LEU A 492 -6.64 -9.74 -20.54
C LEU A 492 -6.52 -8.22 -20.45
N LEU A 493 -5.70 -7.72 -19.51
CA LEU A 493 -5.48 -6.28 -19.38
C LEU A 493 -4.87 -5.69 -20.66
N GLU A 494 -3.87 -6.34 -21.24
CA GLU A 494 -3.22 -5.86 -22.47
C GLU A 494 -4.18 -5.78 -23.65
N LEU A 495 -5.11 -6.74 -23.76
CA LEU A 495 -6.16 -6.72 -24.78
C LEU A 495 -7.08 -5.51 -24.59
N LEU A 496 -7.59 -5.29 -23.37
CA LEU A 496 -8.47 -4.15 -23.08
C LEU A 496 -7.78 -2.80 -23.29
N MET A 497 -6.50 -2.69 -22.89
CA MET A 497 -5.70 -1.49 -23.15
C MET A 497 -5.45 -1.27 -24.65
N ALA A 498 -5.21 -2.35 -25.42
CA ALA A 498 -5.08 -2.27 -26.87
C ALA A 498 -6.40 -1.88 -27.56
N ALA A 499 -7.53 -2.36 -27.06
CA ALA A 499 -8.84 -1.99 -27.58
C ALA A 499 -9.14 -0.50 -27.38
N ALA A 500 -8.77 0.07 -26.22
CA ALA A 500 -8.88 1.51 -25.99
C ALA A 500 -8.00 2.30 -26.97
N GLU A 501 -6.74 1.89 -27.15
CA GLU A 501 -5.79 2.58 -28.03
C GLU A 501 -6.16 2.49 -29.52
N ALA A 502 -6.68 1.34 -29.96
CA ALA A 502 -7.18 1.15 -31.32
C ALA A 502 -8.42 2.01 -31.61
N GLY A 503 -9.17 2.37 -30.57
CA GLY A 503 -10.44 3.07 -30.66
C GLY A 503 -11.58 2.19 -31.17
N GLY A 504 -12.80 2.73 -31.19
CA GLY A 504 -13.99 2.01 -31.68
C GLY A 504 -14.70 1.14 -30.64
N HIS A 505 -14.24 1.13 -29.38
CA HIS A 505 -14.84 0.40 -28.27
C HIS A 505 -15.27 1.35 -27.13
N PRO A 506 -16.40 2.08 -27.26
CA PRO A 506 -16.82 3.08 -26.27
C PRO A 506 -17.01 2.53 -24.85
N ALA A 507 -17.39 1.26 -24.74
CA ALA A 507 -17.51 0.56 -23.47
C ALA A 507 -16.16 0.44 -22.76
N VAL A 508 -15.07 0.19 -23.51
CA VAL A 508 -13.71 0.13 -22.98
C VAL A 508 -13.23 1.51 -22.55
N ASP A 509 -13.52 2.56 -23.33
CA ASP A 509 -13.18 3.92 -22.93
C ASP A 509 -13.85 4.30 -21.61
N ARG A 510 -15.11 3.90 -21.42
CA ARG A 510 -15.85 4.07 -20.17
C ARG A 510 -15.19 3.35 -18.99
N ILE A 511 -14.63 2.15 -19.20
CA ILE A 511 -13.90 1.42 -18.14
C ILE A 511 -12.76 2.31 -17.59
N PHE A 512 -11.93 2.86 -18.46
CA PHE A 512 -10.79 3.67 -18.04
C PHE A 512 -11.19 5.04 -17.46
N ARG A 513 -12.29 5.64 -17.94
CA ARG A 513 -12.87 6.83 -17.29
C ARG A 513 -13.31 6.52 -15.86
N GLU A 514 -14.03 5.42 -15.63
CA GLU A 514 -14.50 5.06 -14.28
C GLU A 514 -13.34 4.74 -13.33
N VAL A 515 -12.24 4.14 -13.83
CA VAL A 515 -10.99 4.04 -13.06
C VAL A 515 -10.52 5.44 -12.59
N GLY A 516 -10.53 6.42 -13.48
CA GLY A 516 -10.23 7.82 -13.19
C GLY A 516 -11.16 8.46 -12.15
N GLU A 517 -12.47 8.24 -12.27
CA GLU A 517 -13.47 8.72 -11.31
C GLU A 517 -13.17 8.22 -9.89
N PHE A 518 -12.84 6.93 -9.74
CA PHE A 518 -12.48 6.36 -8.44
C PHE A 518 -11.13 6.89 -7.91
N MET A 519 -10.17 7.22 -8.77
CA MET A 519 -8.95 7.92 -8.35
C MET A 519 -9.25 9.33 -7.82
N ALA A 520 -10.22 10.04 -8.41
CA ALA A 520 -10.67 11.33 -7.90
C ALA A 520 -11.38 11.21 -6.54
N VAL A 521 -12.24 10.20 -6.36
CA VAL A 521 -12.88 9.93 -5.07
C VAL A 521 -11.84 9.56 -4.02
N ALA A 522 -10.85 8.72 -4.36
CA ALA A 522 -9.74 8.38 -3.46
C ALA A 522 -8.92 9.61 -3.05
N TRP A 523 -8.71 10.56 -3.97
CA TRP A 523 -8.05 11.82 -3.69
C TRP A 523 -8.86 12.71 -2.74
N LEU A 524 -10.19 12.82 -2.94
CA LEU A 524 -11.08 13.56 -2.04
C LEU A 524 -11.07 12.95 -0.63
N GLU A 525 -11.13 11.62 -0.52
CA GLU A 525 -11.02 10.93 0.76
C GLU A 525 -9.65 11.16 1.41
N SER A 526 -8.57 11.06 0.64
CA SER A 526 -7.21 11.32 1.15
C SER A 526 -7.06 12.73 1.68
N LYS A 527 -7.69 13.73 1.03
CA LYS A 527 -7.73 15.11 1.53
C LYS A 527 -8.44 15.22 2.87
N TRP A 528 -9.60 14.59 2.99
CA TRP A 528 -10.36 14.62 4.24
C TRP A 528 -9.62 13.88 5.38
N LEU A 529 -8.93 12.79 5.07
CA LEU A 529 -8.24 11.95 6.06
C LEU A 529 -6.88 12.50 6.50
N LEU A 530 -6.12 13.08 5.56
CA LEU A 530 -4.69 13.37 5.73
C LEU A 530 -4.31 14.84 5.49
N ASP A 531 -5.12 15.58 4.74
CA ASP A 531 -4.86 16.96 4.28
C ASP A 531 -3.44 17.19 3.71
N PRO A 532 -3.02 16.42 2.68
CA PRO A 532 -1.68 16.56 2.12
C PRO A 532 -1.54 17.88 1.34
N ALA A 533 -0.42 18.60 1.54
CA ALA A 533 -0.12 19.83 0.81
C ALA A 533 -0.04 19.60 -0.71
N VAL A 534 0.51 18.45 -1.14
CA VAL A 534 0.60 18.06 -2.54
C VAL A 534 -0.78 17.72 -3.13
N ALA A 535 -1.18 18.45 -4.17
CA ALA A 535 -2.39 18.17 -4.94
C ALA A 535 -2.19 17.07 -6.00
N GLN A 536 -0.97 16.94 -6.52
CA GLN A 536 -0.58 16.01 -7.59
C GLN A 536 -0.58 14.56 -7.09
N ARG A 537 -0.89 13.61 -7.97
CA ARG A 537 -0.77 12.17 -7.74
C ARG A 537 0.05 11.53 -8.86
N ILE A 538 1.16 10.92 -8.48
CA ILE A 538 2.03 10.18 -9.41
C ILE A 538 1.55 8.75 -9.51
N LEU A 539 1.30 8.27 -10.73
CA LEU A 539 0.77 6.95 -11.01
C LEU A 539 1.86 6.08 -11.63
N PHE A 540 2.16 4.98 -10.94
CA PHE A 540 3.01 3.90 -11.43
C PHE A 540 2.16 2.74 -11.92
N GLY A 541 2.74 1.86 -12.73
CA GLY A 541 2.17 0.55 -13.05
C GLY A 541 1.63 0.41 -14.46
N ARG A 542 1.11 -0.78 -14.77
CA ARG A 542 0.81 -1.15 -16.16
C ARG A 542 -0.37 -0.37 -16.74
N LEU A 543 -1.37 -0.04 -15.92
CA LEU A 543 -2.60 0.62 -16.36
C LEU A 543 -2.34 1.97 -17.06
N VAL A 544 -1.27 2.67 -16.69
CA VAL A 544 -0.93 4.00 -17.21
C VAL A 544 0.11 3.97 -18.34
N LYS A 545 0.54 2.78 -18.80
CA LYS A 545 1.58 2.66 -19.85
C LYS A 545 1.12 3.10 -21.24
N ARG A 546 -0.17 2.96 -21.56
CA ARG A 546 -0.72 3.45 -22.83
C ARG A 546 -1.30 4.83 -22.61
N ARG A 547 -0.82 5.78 -23.42
CA ARG A 547 -1.20 7.20 -23.29
C ARG A 547 -2.71 7.41 -23.35
N VAL A 548 -3.39 6.71 -24.26
CA VAL A 548 -4.86 6.78 -24.41
C VAL A 548 -5.59 6.33 -23.13
N CYS A 549 -5.18 5.22 -22.52
CA CYS A 549 -5.77 4.75 -21.26
C CYS A 549 -5.56 5.78 -20.13
N PHE A 550 -4.37 6.36 -20.03
CA PHE A 550 -4.08 7.39 -19.04
C PHE A 550 -4.91 8.66 -19.27
N ASP A 551 -5.01 9.14 -20.51
CA ASP A 551 -5.79 10.34 -20.84
C ASP A 551 -7.29 10.14 -20.52
N LEU A 552 -7.84 8.94 -20.75
CA LEU A 552 -9.20 8.57 -20.35
C LEU A 552 -9.39 8.57 -18.83
N MET A 553 -8.41 8.07 -18.07
CA MET A 553 -8.44 8.17 -16.60
C MET A 553 -8.40 9.64 -16.15
N VAL A 554 -7.60 10.49 -16.79
CA VAL A 554 -7.57 11.93 -16.51
C VAL A 554 -8.93 12.58 -16.81
N GLU A 555 -9.58 12.19 -17.90
CA GLU A 555 -10.93 12.66 -18.25
C GLU A 555 -11.94 12.30 -17.16
N GLY A 556 -11.98 11.04 -16.73
CA GLY A 556 -12.87 10.57 -15.67
C GLY A 556 -12.55 11.21 -14.30
N ALA A 557 -11.28 11.35 -13.97
CA ALA A 557 -10.87 12.02 -12.73
C ALA A 557 -11.33 13.48 -12.67
N ARG A 558 -11.21 14.21 -13.78
CA ARG A 558 -11.62 15.61 -13.89
C ARG A 558 -13.13 15.81 -13.89
N SER A 559 -13.92 14.79 -14.22
CA SER A 559 -15.39 14.86 -14.13
C SER A 559 -15.87 14.98 -12.69
N ILE A 560 -15.09 14.44 -11.73
CA ILE A 560 -15.36 14.48 -10.28
C ILE A 560 -14.54 15.56 -9.57
N ALA A 561 -13.24 15.66 -9.85
CA ALA A 561 -12.32 16.58 -9.20
C ALA A 561 -11.49 17.35 -10.24
N PRO A 562 -11.98 18.48 -10.77
CA PRO A 562 -11.30 19.25 -11.82
C PRO A 562 -9.90 19.76 -11.45
N SER A 563 -9.61 19.90 -10.16
CA SER A 563 -8.32 20.37 -9.63
C SER A 563 -7.31 19.25 -9.35
N LEU A 564 -7.69 17.98 -9.51
CA LEU A 564 -6.78 16.85 -9.40
C LEU A 564 -5.81 16.85 -10.59
N VAL A 565 -4.52 16.74 -10.27
CA VAL A 565 -3.45 16.54 -11.25
C VAL A 565 -2.94 15.11 -11.13
N LEU A 566 -3.07 14.35 -12.20
CA LEU A 566 -2.47 13.02 -12.33
C LEU A 566 -1.25 13.11 -13.24
N GLU A 567 -0.18 12.43 -12.85
CA GLU A 567 1.04 12.30 -13.66
C GLU A 567 1.46 10.83 -13.75
N VAL A 568 2.03 10.45 -14.88
CA VAL A 568 2.57 9.11 -15.08
C VAL A 568 4.01 9.08 -14.61
N ALA A 569 4.37 8.04 -13.88
CA ALA A 569 5.75 7.68 -13.68
C ALA A 569 6.23 6.76 -14.80
N ASP A 570 7.14 7.27 -15.64
CA ASP A 570 7.76 6.54 -16.74
C ASP A 570 9.30 6.57 -16.64
N ASP A 571 9.97 6.09 -17.69
CA ASP A 571 11.44 5.99 -17.73
C ASP A 571 12.13 7.38 -17.68
N GLU A 572 11.41 8.49 -17.90
CA GLU A 572 11.94 9.85 -17.71
C GLU A 572 12.20 10.17 -16.22
N MET A 573 11.68 9.35 -15.30
CA MET A 573 11.99 9.42 -13.88
C MET A 573 13.33 8.76 -13.50
N ALA A 574 14.21 8.41 -14.45
CA ALA A 574 15.57 7.94 -14.17
C ALA A 574 16.59 9.10 -14.13
N ASN A 575 16.67 9.80 -13.00
CA ASN A 575 17.40 11.04 -12.82
C ASN A 575 18.59 10.96 -11.84
N THR A 576 18.65 9.95 -10.98
CA THR A 576 19.84 9.66 -10.17
C THR A 576 20.84 8.79 -10.93
N ASP A 577 22.10 8.79 -10.48
CA ASP A 577 23.17 8.03 -11.16
C ASP A 577 22.93 6.51 -11.14
N LEU A 578 22.39 5.97 -10.04
CA LEU A 578 22.04 4.54 -9.96
C LEU A 578 20.84 4.22 -10.88
N MET A 579 19.80 5.05 -10.89
CA MET A 579 18.64 4.84 -11.75
C MET A 579 18.98 4.97 -13.24
N ARG A 580 19.90 5.88 -13.60
CA ARG A 580 20.44 6.00 -14.97
C ARG A 580 21.22 4.75 -15.38
N GLN A 581 22.03 4.17 -14.50
CA GLN A 581 22.71 2.90 -14.78
C GLN A 581 21.72 1.76 -15.04
N LEU A 582 20.58 1.72 -14.35
CA LEU A 582 19.49 0.78 -14.65
C LEU A 582 18.83 1.07 -16.00
N ARG A 583 18.50 2.34 -16.29
CA ARG A 583 17.93 2.74 -17.58
C ARG A 583 18.83 2.37 -18.75
N ASP A 584 20.14 2.53 -18.57
CA ASP A 584 21.15 2.27 -19.60
C ASP A 584 21.56 0.77 -19.65
N SER A 585 20.97 -0.09 -18.81
CA SER A 585 21.20 -1.54 -18.79
C SER A 585 20.63 -2.20 -20.05
N ASP A 586 21.37 -3.15 -20.62
CA ASP A 586 20.93 -3.99 -21.74
C ASP A 586 20.07 -5.18 -21.31
N ARG A 587 20.05 -5.50 -20.00
CA ARG A 587 19.43 -6.72 -19.45
C ARG A 587 18.13 -6.45 -18.68
N TYR A 588 17.99 -5.28 -18.07
CA TYR A 588 16.90 -4.96 -17.17
C TYR A 588 16.30 -3.59 -17.46
N THR A 589 15.07 -3.36 -16.99
CA THR A 589 14.33 -2.11 -17.20
C THR A 589 14.07 -1.38 -15.88
N VAL A 590 13.85 -0.06 -15.95
CA VAL A 590 13.45 0.77 -14.80
C VAL A 590 12.19 0.18 -14.14
N ALA A 591 11.19 -0.18 -14.94
CA ALA A 591 9.96 -0.81 -14.46
C ALA A 591 10.16 -2.13 -13.69
N GLN A 592 11.31 -2.80 -13.84
CA GLN A 592 11.63 -4.02 -13.10
C GLN A 592 12.34 -3.72 -11.77
N PHE A 593 13.37 -2.86 -11.75
CA PHE A 593 14.27 -2.73 -10.59
C PHE A 593 14.23 -1.36 -9.87
N ALA A 594 13.35 -0.44 -10.28
CA ALA A 594 13.29 0.89 -9.67
C ALA A 594 13.07 0.87 -8.15
N GLN A 595 12.19 0.00 -7.64
CA GLN A 595 11.96 -0.09 -6.18
C GLN A 595 13.17 -0.67 -5.42
N ALA A 596 13.94 -1.59 -6.01
CA ALA A 596 15.17 -2.08 -5.42
C ALA A 596 16.25 -0.98 -5.35
N ILE A 597 16.34 -0.12 -6.38
CA ILE A 597 17.22 1.08 -6.33
C ILE A 597 16.70 2.12 -5.34
N GLY A 598 15.37 2.34 -5.30
CA GLY A 598 14.73 3.16 -4.28
C GLY A 598 15.09 2.71 -2.86
N ALA A 599 15.12 1.39 -2.63
CA ALA A 599 15.52 0.80 -1.36
C ALA A 599 16.99 1.09 -1.01
N ILE A 600 17.91 1.13 -1.99
CA ILE A 600 19.30 1.58 -1.77
C ILE A 600 19.31 3.04 -1.29
N HIS A 601 18.58 3.93 -1.97
CA HIS A 601 18.49 5.34 -1.58
C HIS A 601 17.85 5.53 -0.20
N TYR A 602 16.84 4.73 0.14
CA TYR A 602 16.19 4.75 1.44
C TYR A 602 17.13 4.32 2.57
N ALA A 603 17.84 3.21 2.37
CA ALA A 603 18.85 2.73 3.31
C ALA A 603 19.99 3.74 3.49
N ASN A 604 20.43 4.37 2.40
CA ASN A 604 21.46 5.41 2.42
C ASN A 604 21.00 6.66 3.19
N TYR A 605 19.77 7.12 2.94
CA TYR A 605 19.13 8.19 3.69
C TYR A 605 19.13 7.91 5.20
N ARG A 606 18.66 6.72 5.60
CA ARG A 606 18.61 6.28 7.00
C ARG A 606 20.00 6.20 7.64
N ARG A 607 20.99 5.68 6.91
CA ARG A 607 22.39 5.63 7.34
C ARG A 607 22.97 7.01 7.62
N ASN A 608 22.72 7.96 6.71
CA ASN A 608 23.21 9.33 6.86
C ASN A 608 22.47 10.07 8.00
N ALA A 609 21.17 9.81 8.20
CA ALA A 609 20.43 10.34 9.35
C ALA A 609 20.98 9.82 10.71
N ALA A 610 21.34 8.54 10.78
CA ALA A 610 21.91 7.94 11.99
C ALA A 610 23.28 8.52 12.37
N SER A 611 24.12 8.87 11.38
CA SER A 611 25.45 9.46 11.63
C SER A 611 25.41 10.86 12.26
N VAL A 612 24.31 11.60 12.08
CA VAL A 612 24.13 12.95 12.65
C VAL A 612 23.57 12.89 14.08
N ALA A 613 22.86 11.82 14.43
CA ALA A 613 22.24 11.65 15.75
C ALA A 613 23.19 11.10 16.84
N ALA A 614 24.41 10.68 16.49
CA ALA A 614 25.41 10.25 17.47
C ALA A 614 25.88 11.46 18.30
N PRO A 615 25.89 11.39 19.65
CA PRO A 615 26.37 12.50 20.46
C PRO A 615 27.84 12.78 20.13
N MET A 616 28.19 14.04 19.91
CA MET A 616 29.58 14.48 20.01
C MET A 616 30.03 14.24 21.46
N THR A 617 30.59 13.05 21.72
CA THR A 617 31.40 12.83 22.91
C THR A 617 32.65 13.67 22.73
N SER A 618 32.60 14.90 23.25
CA SER A 618 33.75 15.79 23.32
C SER A 618 34.86 15.06 24.07
N GLY A 619 35.93 14.74 23.34
CA GLY A 619 37.22 14.42 23.93
C GLY A 619 37.65 15.59 24.81
N ALA A 620 37.67 15.36 26.11
CA ALA A 620 38.53 16.09 27.01
C ALA A 620 39.56 15.07 27.52
N SER A 621 40.78 15.26 27.04
CA SER A 621 42.02 14.72 27.57
C SER A 621 42.21 15.06 29.03
#